data_AF-A0A7Z2V0E6-F1
#
_entry.id   AF-A0A7Z2V0E6-F1
#
_cell.length_a   1.000
_cell.length_b   1.000
_cell.length_c   1.000
_cell.angle_alpha   90.00
_cell.angle_beta   90.00
_cell.angle_gamma   90.00
#
_symmetry.space_group_name_H-M   'P 1'
#
loop_
_entity.id
_entity.type
_entity.pdbx_description
1 polymer ?
#
loop_
_entity_poly.entity_id
_entity_poly.type
_entity_poly.pdbx_seq_one_letter_code
_entity_poly.pdbx_strand_id
1 'polypeptide(L)'
;MKTKQPLVRRIIIAFTLMTLIVSGGFSLGIVGIVHFIEEHLVTQHMAEELDSILQKDLAQGLPPRLDAKTRLYASHIPGYEIPANFIGLEEGFVEIVDETGDYYLFILDTPQQRFILVQEQAEFEARENALFNVVFAGFILSGLVAWLLGWMMARTVIAPLARLAQQVRHHGQLHTLAPNLAPDYPDDEVGHVATAFDETLGQLRSSLERERFFTSDVSHELRTPLMIIASSAELLETAELNEREHRQLDRIKRASAEISELVETFLLLARANTKQNPLSGNATLEEVAHEQAKRWAPRFADQGLNFRLIVEEPNDMLFHGGFLSTVMSNLIRNALHYTAKGEIRLLLSANGFRVEDSGQGVPSAQQDDIFKPFVRGSEAQGEGLGLGLSLVKRICAHQGWEVRMYSLPTEGSCFEVTLS
;
A
#
# COMPACT_ATOMS: atom_id res chain seq x y z
N MET A 1 -8.19 7.76 13.01
CA MET A 1 -7.34 6.60 13.37
C MET A 1 -8.05 5.31 12.92
N LYS A 2 -7.79 4.84 11.70
CA LYS A 2 -8.34 3.55 11.21
C LYS A 2 -7.46 2.42 11.74
N THR A 3 -8.09 1.44 12.37
CA THR A 3 -7.50 0.33 13.13
C THR A 3 -6.47 -0.47 12.30
N LYS A 4 -5.19 -0.35 12.65
CA LYS A 4 -4.03 -0.98 11.98
C LYS A 4 -3.91 -2.51 12.16
N GLN A 5 -4.96 -3.23 12.57
CA GLN A 5 -4.85 -4.63 13.00
C GLN A 5 -5.86 -5.64 12.41
N PRO A 6 -6.39 -5.52 11.17
CA PRO A 6 -7.29 -6.54 10.65
C PRO A 6 -6.57 -7.89 10.43
N LEU A 7 -5.33 -7.89 9.92
CA LEU A 7 -4.63 -9.13 9.55
C LEU A 7 -4.08 -9.89 10.76
N VAL A 8 -3.42 -9.18 11.68
CA VAL A 8 -2.92 -9.73 12.95
C VAL A 8 -4.03 -10.41 13.74
N ARG A 9 -5.16 -9.71 13.92
CA ARG A 9 -6.30 -10.24 14.66
C ARG A 9 -6.89 -11.47 13.98
N ARG A 10 -6.98 -11.48 12.64
CA ARG A 10 -7.48 -12.63 11.88
C ARG A 10 -6.59 -13.87 12.05
N ILE A 11 -5.27 -13.70 12.05
CA ILE A 11 -4.35 -14.83 12.20
C ILE A 11 -4.42 -15.42 13.61
N ILE A 12 -4.43 -14.57 14.65
CA ILE A 12 -4.61 -15.05 16.04
C ILE A 12 -5.93 -15.80 16.16
N ILE A 13 -7.04 -15.21 15.69
CA ILE A 13 -8.36 -15.86 15.71
C ILE A 13 -8.31 -17.20 14.98
N ALA A 14 -7.72 -17.26 13.78
CA ALA A 14 -7.65 -18.48 12.98
C ALA A 14 -6.88 -19.60 13.70
N PHE A 15 -5.69 -19.31 14.24
CA PHE A 15 -4.90 -20.29 14.99
C PHE A 15 -5.61 -20.75 16.28
N THR A 16 -6.20 -19.81 17.03
CA THR A 16 -6.94 -20.16 18.25
C THR A 16 -8.19 -20.99 17.94
N LEU A 17 -8.93 -20.65 16.88
CA LEU A 17 -10.13 -21.36 16.47
C LEU A 17 -9.79 -22.75 15.96
N MET A 18 -8.76 -22.88 15.12
CA MET A 18 -8.28 -24.17 14.63
C MET A 18 -7.85 -25.07 15.79
N THR A 19 -7.12 -24.52 16.76
CA THR A 19 -6.71 -25.29 17.94
C THR A 19 -7.90 -25.69 18.81
N LEU A 20 -8.87 -24.80 19.01
CA LEU A 20 -10.10 -25.12 19.75
C LEU A 20 -10.91 -26.21 19.06
N ILE A 21 -11.02 -26.17 17.73
CA ILE A 21 -11.75 -27.20 16.97
C ILE A 21 -11.03 -28.55 17.06
N VAL A 22 -9.71 -28.57 16.80
CA VAL A 22 -8.93 -29.81 16.83
C VAL A 22 -8.88 -30.37 18.25
N SER A 23 -8.49 -29.56 19.23
CA SER A 23 -8.40 -29.99 20.62
C SER A 23 -9.77 -30.38 21.17
N GLY A 24 -10.83 -29.64 20.84
CA GLY A 24 -12.20 -29.96 21.27
C GLY A 24 -12.68 -31.27 20.65
N GLY A 25 -12.40 -31.50 19.37
CA GLY A 25 -12.70 -32.77 18.70
C GLY A 25 -11.99 -33.96 19.34
N PHE A 26 -10.68 -33.82 19.65
CA PHE A 26 -9.95 -34.86 20.39
C PHE A 26 -10.48 -35.08 21.80
N SER A 27 -10.79 -34.01 22.54
CA SER A 27 -11.35 -34.12 23.89
C SER A 27 -12.71 -34.83 23.90
N LEU A 28 -13.62 -34.46 22.99
CA LEU A 28 -14.91 -35.13 22.83
C LEU A 28 -14.74 -36.59 22.39
N GLY A 29 -13.79 -36.86 21.50
CA GLY A 29 -13.48 -38.24 21.07
C GLY A 29 -12.98 -39.11 22.21
N ILE A 30 -12.09 -38.59 23.06
CA ILE A 30 -11.58 -39.33 24.23
C ILE A 30 -12.74 -39.61 25.21
N VAL A 31 -13.55 -38.61 25.54
CA VAL A 31 -14.70 -38.79 26.43
C VAL A 31 -15.68 -39.81 25.86
N GLY A 32 -16.00 -39.72 24.56
CA GLY A 32 -16.89 -40.68 23.91
C GLY A 32 -16.33 -42.11 23.86
N ILE A 33 -15.02 -42.28 23.67
CA ILE A 33 -14.37 -43.60 23.71
C ILE A 33 -14.42 -44.18 25.12
N VAL A 34 -14.17 -43.37 26.17
CA VAL A 34 -14.24 -43.83 27.55
C VAL A 34 -15.65 -44.32 27.89
N HIS A 35 -16.68 -43.53 27.56
CA HIS A 35 -18.07 -43.90 27.77
C HIS A 35 -18.47 -45.18 27.00
N PHE A 36 -18.03 -45.30 25.74
CA PHE A 36 -18.26 -46.51 24.95
C PHE A 36 -17.57 -47.75 25.55
N ILE A 37 -16.34 -47.59 26.02
CA ILE A 37 -15.58 -48.66 26.66
C ILE A 37 -16.28 -49.12 27.94
N GLU A 38 -16.74 -48.17 28.75
CA GLU A 38 -17.46 -48.44 29.99
C GLU A 38 -18.72 -49.26 29.74
N GLU A 39 -19.64 -48.79 28.90
CA GLU A 39 -20.91 -49.46 28.66
C GLU A 39 -20.72 -50.86 28.05
N HIS A 40 -19.76 -51.03 27.13
CA HIS A 40 -19.62 -52.28 26.38
C HIS A 40 -18.71 -53.31 27.06
N LEU A 41 -17.55 -52.90 27.61
CA LEU A 41 -16.62 -53.83 28.25
C LEU A 41 -17.12 -54.27 29.62
N VAL A 42 -17.74 -53.37 30.40
CA VAL A 42 -18.25 -53.74 31.74
C VAL A 42 -19.39 -54.75 31.57
N THR A 43 -20.34 -54.49 30.66
CA THR A 43 -21.43 -55.43 30.36
C THR A 43 -20.92 -56.81 29.95
N GLN A 44 -19.94 -56.88 29.03
CA GLN A 44 -19.35 -58.15 28.60
C GLN A 44 -18.62 -58.86 29.73
N HIS A 45 -17.82 -58.13 30.50
CA HIS A 45 -17.06 -58.68 31.62
C HIS A 45 -17.98 -59.27 32.70
N MET A 46 -19.02 -58.54 33.11
CA MET A 46 -19.98 -59.00 34.11
C MET A 46 -20.78 -60.21 33.62
N ALA A 47 -21.13 -60.26 32.33
CA ALA A 47 -21.80 -61.42 31.73
C ALA A 47 -20.92 -62.67 31.76
N GLU A 48 -19.65 -62.55 31.36
CA GLU A 48 -18.67 -63.65 31.39
C GLU A 48 -18.36 -64.12 32.82
N GLU A 49 -18.25 -63.18 33.77
CA GLU A 49 -18.02 -63.48 35.18
C GLU A 49 -19.21 -64.24 35.77
N LEU A 50 -20.43 -63.76 35.55
CA LEU A 50 -21.64 -64.44 36.01
C LEU A 50 -21.77 -65.85 35.41
N ASP A 51 -21.55 -66.00 34.10
CA ASP A 51 -21.57 -67.32 33.45
C ASP A 51 -20.51 -68.27 34.04
N SER A 52 -19.30 -67.77 34.28
CA SER A 52 -18.23 -68.55 34.91
C SER A 52 -18.61 -68.98 36.33
N ILE A 53 -19.23 -68.12 37.14
CA ILE A 53 -19.70 -68.44 38.49
C ILE A 53 -20.79 -69.53 38.43
N LEU A 54 -21.75 -69.39 37.52
CA LEU A 54 -22.86 -70.34 37.37
C LEU A 54 -22.35 -71.72 36.94
N GLN A 55 -21.45 -71.78 35.95
CA GLN A 55 -21.00 -73.04 35.36
C GLN A 55 -19.87 -73.73 36.14
N LYS A 56 -18.95 -72.99 36.75
CA LYS A 56 -17.76 -73.57 37.39
C LYS A 56 -17.91 -73.73 38.89
N ASP A 57 -18.57 -72.79 39.57
CA ASP A 57 -18.68 -72.80 41.03
C ASP A 57 -20.02 -73.41 41.46
N LEU A 58 -21.14 -72.77 41.11
CA LEU A 58 -22.46 -73.17 41.60
C LEU A 58 -22.91 -74.53 41.05
N ALA A 59 -22.65 -74.84 39.78
CA ALA A 59 -22.94 -76.16 39.22
C ALA A 59 -22.15 -77.31 39.89
N GLN A 60 -21.01 -77.00 40.53
CA GLN A 60 -20.18 -77.97 41.27
C GLN A 60 -20.47 -77.95 42.78
N GLY A 61 -21.43 -77.14 43.24
CA GLY A 61 -21.75 -76.97 44.67
C GLY A 61 -20.67 -76.25 45.47
N LEU A 62 -19.77 -75.53 44.81
CA LEU A 62 -18.73 -74.73 45.43
C LEU A 62 -19.24 -73.31 45.70
N PRO A 63 -18.75 -72.63 46.76
CA PRO A 63 -19.06 -71.23 46.96
C PRO A 63 -18.45 -70.38 45.81
N PRO A 64 -19.19 -69.37 45.30
CA PRO A 64 -18.73 -68.49 44.24
C PRO A 64 -17.45 -67.76 44.64
N ARG A 65 -16.46 -67.76 43.74
CA ARG A 65 -15.21 -67.02 43.94
C ARG A 65 -15.37 -65.60 43.44
N LEU A 66 -15.84 -64.74 44.33
CA LEU A 66 -16.01 -63.32 44.06
C LEU A 66 -14.79 -62.53 44.52
N ASP A 67 -14.51 -61.41 43.86
CA ASP A 67 -13.57 -60.43 44.39
C ASP A 67 -14.16 -59.69 45.62
N ALA A 68 -13.40 -58.78 46.21
CA ALA A 68 -13.85 -58.06 47.41
C ALA A 68 -14.99 -57.06 47.17
N LYS A 69 -15.32 -56.76 45.91
CA LYS A 69 -16.24 -55.70 45.48
C LYS A 69 -17.44 -56.21 44.71
N THR A 70 -17.44 -57.48 44.36
CA THR A 70 -18.50 -58.17 43.66
C THR A 70 -19.35 -58.96 44.63
N ARG A 71 -20.67 -58.83 44.52
CA ARG A 71 -21.65 -59.58 45.29
C ARG A 71 -22.60 -60.29 44.34
N LEU A 72 -22.87 -61.56 44.62
CA LEU A 72 -23.87 -62.34 43.90
C LEU A 72 -25.16 -62.36 44.71
N TYR A 73 -26.30 -62.24 44.03
CA TYR A 73 -27.62 -62.49 44.59
C TYR A 73 -28.42 -63.44 43.69
N ALA A 74 -29.25 -64.28 44.29
CA ALA A 74 -30.06 -65.29 43.62
C ALA A 74 -31.41 -65.48 44.32
N SER A 75 -32.49 -65.72 43.55
CA SER A 75 -33.86 -65.77 44.09
C SER A 75 -34.17 -67.00 44.94
N HIS A 76 -33.49 -68.13 44.75
CA HIS A 76 -33.79 -69.40 45.44
C HIS A 76 -32.55 -70.13 45.98
N ILE A 77 -31.48 -69.38 46.32
CA ILE A 77 -30.27 -69.93 46.96
C ILE A 77 -30.13 -69.32 48.37
N PRO A 78 -30.24 -70.14 49.45
CA PRO A 78 -30.07 -69.65 50.82
C PRO A 78 -28.70 -69.00 51.01
N GLY A 79 -28.67 -67.78 51.58
CA GLY A 79 -27.44 -67.00 51.78
C GLY A 79 -27.09 -66.00 50.68
N TYR A 80 -27.83 -66.00 49.56
CA TYR A 80 -27.65 -65.06 48.44
C TYR A 80 -28.93 -64.27 48.14
N GLU A 81 -29.77 -64.01 49.14
CA GLU A 81 -31.10 -63.41 48.94
C GLU A 81 -31.05 -62.03 48.27
N ILE A 82 -31.91 -61.80 47.28
CA ILE A 82 -31.97 -60.52 46.53
C ILE A 82 -32.50 -59.40 47.46
N PRO A 83 -31.73 -58.31 47.64
CA PRO A 83 -32.16 -57.12 48.36
C PRO A 83 -33.43 -56.46 47.78
N ALA A 84 -34.25 -55.85 48.64
CA ALA A 84 -35.54 -55.27 48.24
C ALA A 84 -35.42 -54.16 47.18
N ASN A 85 -34.30 -53.44 47.16
CA ASN A 85 -33.99 -52.38 46.19
C ASN A 85 -33.65 -52.90 44.78
N PHE A 86 -33.39 -54.20 44.60
CA PHE A 86 -33.08 -54.80 43.29
C PHE A 86 -34.24 -55.64 42.72
N ILE A 87 -35.39 -55.66 43.40
CA ILE A 87 -36.58 -56.38 42.96
C ILE A 87 -37.29 -55.60 41.87
N GLY A 88 -37.59 -56.24 40.74
CA GLY A 88 -38.37 -55.65 39.64
C GLY A 88 -37.56 -54.96 38.54
N LEU A 89 -36.23 -54.97 38.63
CA LEU A 89 -35.34 -54.52 37.54
C LEU A 89 -35.45 -55.45 36.33
N GLU A 90 -35.27 -54.90 35.12
CA GLU A 90 -35.27 -55.68 33.87
C GLU A 90 -33.98 -56.50 33.70
N GLU A 91 -34.03 -57.53 32.84
CA GLU A 91 -32.85 -58.35 32.53
C GLU A 91 -31.80 -57.54 31.75
N GLY A 92 -30.52 -57.79 32.02
CA GLY A 92 -29.40 -57.12 31.36
C GLY A 92 -28.55 -56.26 32.31
N PHE A 93 -27.80 -55.33 31.71
CA PHE A 93 -26.95 -54.40 32.45
C PHE A 93 -27.74 -53.18 32.91
N VAL A 94 -27.63 -52.85 34.19
CA VAL A 94 -28.29 -51.70 34.81
C VAL A 94 -27.28 -50.99 35.70
N GLU A 95 -27.11 -49.69 35.50
CA GLU A 95 -26.36 -48.81 36.38
C GLU A 95 -27.30 -48.19 37.41
N ILE A 96 -26.95 -48.26 38.70
CA ILE A 96 -27.74 -47.68 39.80
C ILE A 96 -26.85 -46.72 40.60
N VAL A 97 -27.33 -45.48 40.69
CA VAL A 97 -26.77 -44.42 41.54
C VAL A 97 -27.76 -44.20 42.70
N ASP A 98 -27.37 -44.58 43.91
CA ASP A 98 -28.20 -44.46 45.12
C ASP A 98 -27.42 -43.81 46.29
N GLU A 99 -28.10 -43.41 47.36
CA GLU A 99 -27.47 -42.87 48.59
C GLU A 99 -26.47 -43.85 49.24
N THR A 100 -26.54 -45.13 48.87
CA THR A 100 -25.68 -46.22 49.36
C THR A 100 -24.43 -46.48 48.50
N GLY A 101 -24.28 -45.79 47.37
CA GLY A 101 -23.14 -45.87 46.45
C GLY A 101 -23.54 -46.14 45.00
N ASP A 102 -22.55 -46.10 44.12
CA ASP A 102 -22.69 -46.34 42.68
C ASP A 102 -22.35 -47.81 42.37
N TYR A 103 -23.29 -48.50 41.69
CA TYR A 103 -23.21 -49.93 41.43
C TYR A 103 -23.56 -50.25 39.98
N TYR A 104 -22.78 -51.16 39.39
CA TYR A 104 -23.18 -51.87 38.18
C TYR A 104 -23.86 -53.19 38.54
N LEU A 105 -25.00 -53.44 37.90
CA LEU A 105 -25.76 -54.65 38.07
C LEU A 105 -25.85 -55.37 36.73
N PHE A 106 -25.60 -56.68 36.74
CA PHE A 106 -25.90 -57.56 35.62
C PHE A 106 -26.92 -58.60 36.06
N ILE A 107 -28.09 -58.55 35.44
CA ILE A 107 -29.25 -59.36 35.80
C ILE A 107 -29.47 -60.41 34.72
N LEU A 108 -29.57 -61.68 35.14
CA LEU A 108 -29.84 -62.81 34.26
C LEU A 108 -31.06 -63.58 34.79
N ASP A 109 -32.08 -63.72 33.95
CA ASP A 109 -33.31 -64.44 34.29
C ASP A 109 -33.31 -65.83 33.66
N THR A 110 -33.20 -66.86 34.50
CA THR A 110 -33.35 -68.25 34.05
C THR A 110 -34.77 -68.76 34.36
N PRO A 111 -35.26 -69.83 33.69
CA PRO A 111 -36.62 -70.35 33.92
C PRO A 111 -36.90 -70.79 35.37
N GLN A 112 -35.88 -70.95 36.19
CA GLN A 112 -35.99 -71.45 37.56
C GLN A 112 -35.52 -70.44 38.61
N GLN A 113 -34.63 -69.50 38.27
CA GLN A 113 -34.00 -68.56 39.21
C GLN A 113 -33.57 -67.26 38.52
N ARG A 114 -33.64 -66.14 39.26
CA ARG A 114 -33.02 -64.86 38.88
C ARG A 114 -31.66 -64.74 39.55
N PHE A 115 -30.64 -64.33 38.80
CA PHE A 115 -29.31 -64.02 39.29
C PHE A 115 -28.98 -62.54 39.08
N ILE A 116 -28.35 -61.92 40.07
CA ILE A 116 -27.89 -60.54 40.01
C ILE A 116 -26.43 -60.50 40.45
N LEU A 117 -25.55 -60.06 39.56
CA LEU A 117 -24.17 -59.73 39.90
C LEU A 117 -24.09 -58.23 40.15
N VAL A 118 -23.58 -57.82 41.31
CA VAL A 118 -23.44 -56.41 41.71
C VAL A 118 -21.97 -56.10 41.91
N GLN A 119 -21.47 -55.04 41.28
CA GLN A 119 -20.08 -54.59 41.39
C GLN A 119 -20.03 -53.10 41.80
N GLU A 120 -19.21 -52.76 42.79
CA GLU A 120 -19.00 -51.36 43.22
C GLU A 120 -18.24 -50.53 42.17
N GLN A 121 -18.79 -49.38 41.76
CA GLN A 121 -18.31 -48.53 40.66
C GLN A 121 -17.31 -47.43 41.09
N ALA A 122 -17.18 -47.15 42.40
CA ALA A 122 -16.45 -45.97 42.91
C ALA A 122 -15.00 -45.79 42.41
N GLU A 123 -14.26 -46.87 42.13
CA GLU A 123 -12.91 -46.76 41.56
C GLU A 123 -12.88 -46.45 40.05
N PHE A 124 -13.91 -46.85 39.31
CA PHE A 124 -14.05 -46.54 37.89
C PHE A 124 -14.41 -45.07 37.69
N GLU A 125 -15.39 -44.56 38.43
CA GLU A 125 -15.75 -43.14 38.42
C GLU A 125 -14.59 -42.22 38.81
N ALA A 126 -13.80 -42.59 39.82
CA ALA A 126 -12.65 -41.78 40.21
C ALA A 126 -11.61 -41.68 39.09
N ARG A 127 -11.41 -42.75 38.32
CA ARG A 127 -10.50 -42.78 37.16
C ARG A 127 -11.08 -42.01 35.98
N GLU A 128 -12.37 -42.14 35.72
CA GLU A 128 -13.06 -41.39 34.67
C GLU A 128 -13.00 -39.88 34.95
N ASN A 129 -13.33 -39.46 36.18
CA ASN A 129 -13.21 -38.07 36.61
C ASN A 129 -11.77 -37.55 36.52
N ALA A 130 -10.78 -38.37 36.89
CA ALA A 130 -9.38 -38.02 36.73
C ALA A 130 -9.01 -37.83 35.24
N LEU A 131 -9.44 -38.74 34.36
CA LEU A 131 -9.23 -38.64 32.92
C LEU A 131 -9.91 -37.40 32.34
N PHE A 132 -11.17 -37.14 32.71
CA PHE A 132 -11.90 -35.95 32.28
C PHE A 132 -11.16 -34.67 32.70
N ASN A 133 -10.72 -34.58 33.96
CA ASN A 133 -9.95 -33.44 34.45
C ASN A 133 -8.62 -33.25 33.70
N VAL A 134 -7.91 -34.34 33.38
CA VAL A 134 -6.67 -34.30 32.59
C VAL A 134 -6.94 -33.83 31.16
N VAL A 135 -7.97 -34.37 30.50
CA VAL A 135 -8.36 -33.98 29.14
C VAL A 135 -8.80 -32.52 29.09
N PHE A 136 -9.59 -32.08 30.07
CA PHE A 136 -10.06 -30.71 30.18
C PHE A 136 -8.90 -29.73 30.45
N ALA A 137 -8.01 -30.05 31.39
CA ALA A 137 -6.81 -29.26 31.64
C ALA A 137 -5.92 -29.17 30.39
N GLY A 138 -5.76 -30.29 29.66
CA GLY A 138 -5.04 -30.34 28.39
C GLY A 138 -5.66 -29.45 27.31
N PHE A 139 -6.99 -29.43 27.20
CA PHE A 139 -7.73 -28.57 26.28
C PHE A 139 -7.53 -27.08 26.59
N ILE A 140 -7.62 -26.70 27.87
CA ILE A 140 -7.37 -25.31 28.29
C ILE A 140 -5.92 -24.92 28.03
N LEU A 141 -4.97 -25.79 28.35
CA LEU A 141 -3.55 -25.55 28.14
C LEU A 141 -3.23 -25.39 26.64
N SER A 142 -3.78 -26.23 25.77
CA SER A 142 -3.57 -26.14 24.32
C SER A 142 -4.11 -24.81 23.76
N GLY A 143 -5.29 -24.36 24.22
CA GLY A 143 -5.85 -23.07 23.87
C GLY A 143 -4.98 -21.89 24.29
N LEU A 144 -4.45 -21.93 25.52
CA LEU A 144 -3.53 -20.91 26.04
C LEU A 144 -2.22 -20.87 25.24
N VAL A 145 -1.62 -22.03 24.94
CA VAL A 145 -0.39 -22.13 24.14
C VAL A 145 -0.61 -21.59 22.73
N ALA A 146 -1.72 -21.95 22.08
CA ALA A 146 -2.05 -21.45 20.75
C ALA A 146 -2.28 -19.93 20.72
N TRP A 147 -2.93 -19.37 21.75
CA TRP A 147 -3.09 -17.94 21.88
C TRP A 147 -1.74 -17.21 22.04
N LEU A 148 -0.86 -17.75 22.89
CA LEU A 148 0.48 -17.21 23.13
C LEU A 148 1.36 -17.27 21.87
N LEU A 149 1.37 -18.41 21.16
CA LEU A 149 2.10 -18.56 19.90
C LEU A 149 1.56 -17.62 18.81
N GLY A 150 0.24 -17.51 18.70
CA GLY A 150 -0.40 -16.58 17.76
C GLY A 150 -0.02 -15.12 18.05
N TRP A 151 0.00 -14.74 19.32
CA TRP A 151 0.44 -13.40 19.75
C TRP A 151 1.93 -13.14 19.46
N MET A 152 2.78 -14.15 19.66
CA MET A 152 4.21 -14.06 19.36
C MET A 152 4.48 -13.92 17.86
N MET A 153 3.84 -14.74 17.00
CA MET A 153 3.93 -14.61 15.55
C MET A 153 3.45 -13.24 15.05
N ALA A 154 2.32 -12.77 15.59
CA ALA A 154 1.77 -11.46 15.26
C ALA A 154 2.77 -10.32 15.51
N ARG A 155 3.51 -10.37 16.62
CA ARG A 155 4.48 -9.35 16.98
C ARG A 155 5.80 -9.47 16.23
N THR A 156 6.25 -10.69 15.97
CA THR A 156 7.60 -10.94 15.44
C THR A 156 7.64 -10.92 13.92
N VAL A 157 6.59 -11.40 13.24
CA VAL A 157 6.60 -11.55 11.77
C VAL A 157 5.63 -10.57 11.10
N ILE A 158 4.37 -10.57 11.56
CA ILE A 158 3.30 -9.86 10.85
C ILE A 158 3.39 -8.33 11.05
N ALA A 159 3.68 -7.89 12.28
CA ALA A 159 3.77 -6.46 12.57
C ALA A 159 4.94 -5.76 11.82
N PRO A 160 6.17 -6.31 11.78
CA PRO A 160 7.24 -5.76 10.95
C PRO A 160 6.89 -5.74 9.47
N LEU A 161 6.36 -6.84 8.92
CA LEU A 161 5.97 -6.91 7.52
C LEU A 161 4.88 -5.87 7.16
N ALA A 162 3.90 -5.68 8.03
CA ALA A 162 2.85 -4.67 7.83
C ALA A 162 3.40 -3.24 7.90
N ARG A 163 4.40 -2.98 8.77
CA ARG A 163 5.10 -1.70 8.80
C ARG A 163 5.88 -1.46 7.52
N LEU A 164 6.60 -2.47 7.04
CA LEU A 164 7.40 -2.39 5.82
C LEU A 164 6.50 -2.09 4.61
N ALA A 165 5.40 -2.84 4.49
CA ALA A 165 4.39 -2.60 3.46
C ALA A 165 3.79 -1.19 3.55
N GLN A 166 3.55 -0.67 4.76
CA GLN A 166 3.06 0.69 4.94
C GLN A 166 4.10 1.74 4.52
N GLN A 167 5.37 1.53 4.89
CA GLN A 167 6.48 2.42 4.52
C GLN A 167 6.66 2.46 2.99
N VAL A 168 6.62 1.31 2.32
CA VAL A 168 6.69 1.20 0.85
C VAL A 168 5.49 1.86 0.16
N ARG A 169 4.28 1.75 0.72
CA ARG A 169 3.08 2.42 0.16
C ARG A 169 3.09 3.94 0.28
N HIS A 170 3.89 4.51 1.18
CA HIS A 170 4.03 5.95 1.25
C HIS A 170 4.98 6.44 0.15
N HIS A 171 4.43 7.16 -0.84
CA HIS A 171 5.17 7.76 -1.97
C HIS A 171 6.39 8.62 -1.56
N GLY A 172 6.54 8.96 -0.27
CA GLY A 172 7.69 9.67 0.27
C GLY A 172 9.03 8.91 0.13
N GLN A 173 9.02 7.60 -0.12
CA GLN A 173 10.27 6.84 -0.32
C GLN A 173 10.94 7.06 -1.69
N LEU A 174 10.22 7.66 -2.65
CA LEU A 174 10.80 8.06 -3.94
C LEU A 174 11.63 9.36 -3.83
N HIS A 175 11.69 9.99 -2.66
CA HIS A 175 12.61 11.10 -2.43
C HIS A 175 14.05 10.59 -2.33
N THR A 176 14.97 11.29 -2.97
CA THR A 176 16.41 10.99 -2.95
C THR A 176 17.02 10.99 -1.54
N LEU A 177 16.39 11.68 -0.58
CA LEU A 177 16.81 11.72 0.83
C LEU A 177 16.04 10.76 1.75
N ALA A 178 15.17 9.89 1.23
CA ALA A 178 14.48 8.96 2.10
C ALA A 178 15.49 7.94 2.67
N PRO A 179 15.54 7.76 4.00
CA PRO A 179 16.45 6.83 4.64
C PRO A 179 16.16 5.38 4.21
N ASN A 180 17.19 4.55 4.25
CA ASN A 180 17.09 3.12 3.97
C ASN A 180 16.14 2.45 4.96
N LEU A 181 15.38 1.47 4.46
CA LEU A 181 14.43 0.67 5.22
C LEU A 181 15.13 -0.38 6.08
N ALA A 182 16.14 -1.07 5.53
CA ALA A 182 16.75 -2.25 6.12
C ALA A 182 17.23 -2.08 7.59
N PRO A 183 17.82 -0.95 8.03
CA PRO A 183 18.29 -0.78 9.40
C PRO A 183 17.19 -0.84 10.48
N ASP A 184 15.93 -0.61 10.11
CA ASP A 184 14.78 -0.65 11.04
C ASP A 184 14.26 -2.07 11.28
N TYR A 185 14.80 -3.07 10.58
CA TYR A 185 14.32 -4.45 10.59
C TYR A 185 15.37 -5.44 11.10
N PRO A 186 14.93 -6.55 11.74
CA PRO A 186 15.84 -7.63 12.14
C PRO A 186 16.52 -8.29 10.94
N ASP A 187 17.66 -8.94 11.16
CA ASP A 187 18.39 -9.72 10.15
C ASP A 187 17.75 -11.10 9.94
N ASP A 188 16.49 -11.09 9.49
CA ASP A 188 15.66 -12.26 9.18
C ASP A 188 15.06 -12.14 7.76
N GLU A 189 14.06 -12.97 7.43
CA GLU A 189 13.37 -12.90 6.13
C GLU A 189 12.74 -11.53 5.86
N VAL A 190 12.29 -10.81 6.90
CA VAL A 190 11.72 -9.47 6.74
C VAL A 190 12.83 -8.45 6.45
N GLY A 191 13.98 -8.56 7.13
CA GLY A 191 15.16 -7.73 6.86
C GLY A 191 15.74 -7.94 5.46
N HIS A 192 15.80 -9.18 4.99
CA HIS A 192 16.23 -9.48 3.61
C HIS A 192 15.31 -8.83 2.57
N VAL A 193 13.98 -8.88 2.78
CA VAL A 193 13.03 -8.19 1.90
C VAL A 193 13.24 -6.68 1.94
N ALA A 194 13.45 -6.10 3.13
CA ALA A 194 13.75 -4.67 3.26
C ALA A 194 15.03 -4.27 2.50
N THR A 195 16.08 -5.10 2.57
CA THR A 195 17.34 -4.90 1.86
C THR A 195 17.16 -4.95 0.34
N ALA A 196 16.42 -5.95 -0.17
CA ALA A 196 16.10 -6.04 -1.61
C ALA A 196 15.29 -4.82 -2.10
N PHE A 197 14.38 -4.29 -1.26
CA PHE A 197 13.67 -3.05 -1.57
C PHE A 197 14.62 -1.84 -1.63
N ASP A 198 15.55 -1.71 -0.68
CA ASP A 198 16.53 -0.63 -0.70
C ASP A 198 17.44 -0.70 -1.94
N GLU A 199 17.89 -1.89 -2.33
CA GLU A 199 18.70 -2.09 -3.55
C GLU A 199 17.94 -1.69 -4.82
N THR A 200 16.70 -2.15 -4.97
CA THR A 200 15.87 -1.82 -6.14
C THR A 200 15.52 -0.34 -6.21
N LEU A 201 15.20 0.28 -5.07
CA LEU A 201 15.00 1.73 -4.97
C LEU A 201 16.29 2.50 -5.29
N GLY A 202 17.44 2.02 -4.82
CA GLY A 202 18.75 2.59 -5.15
C GLY A 202 19.06 2.55 -6.65
N GLN A 203 18.81 1.40 -7.29
CA GLN A 203 18.95 1.25 -8.74
C GLN A 203 18.03 2.19 -9.51
N LEU A 204 16.76 2.27 -9.11
CA LEU A 204 15.78 3.18 -9.72
C LEU A 204 16.20 4.64 -9.58
N ARG A 205 16.60 5.07 -8.36
CA ARG A 205 17.12 6.44 -8.11
C ARG A 205 18.32 6.74 -9.00
N SER A 206 19.29 5.82 -9.09
CA SER A 206 20.46 6.00 -9.93
C SER A 206 20.10 6.10 -11.42
N SER A 207 19.07 5.38 -11.87
CA SER A 207 18.60 5.45 -13.26
C SER A 207 17.93 6.78 -13.56
N LEU A 208 17.09 7.26 -12.65
CA LEU A 208 16.44 8.57 -12.76
C LEU A 208 17.46 9.72 -12.71
N GLU A 209 18.49 9.62 -11.87
CA GLU A 209 19.58 10.59 -11.84
C GLU A 209 20.38 10.58 -13.14
N ARG A 210 20.69 9.40 -13.71
CA ARG A 210 21.35 9.31 -15.02
C ARG A 210 20.53 9.91 -16.15
N GLU A 211 19.22 9.64 -16.20
CA GLU A 211 18.30 10.25 -17.17
C GLU A 211 18.26 11.78 -17.03
N ARG A 212 18.33 12.27 -15.79
CA ARG A 212 18.39 13.70 -15.49
C ARG A 212 19.71 14.35 -15.93
N PHE A 213 20.86 13.74 -15.65
CA PHE A 213 22.15 14.28 -16.08
C PHE A 213 22.29 14.22 -17.60
N PHE A 214 21.82 13.13 -18.22
CA PHE A 214 21.78 12.98 -19.68
C PHE A 214 21.00 14.12 -20.35
N THR A 215 19.82 14.47 -19.84
CA THR A 215 19.01 15.56 -20.41
C THR A 215 19.66 16.94 -20.22
N SER A 216 20.38 17.17 -19.12
CA SER A 216 21.12 18.43 -18.91
C SER A 216 22.33 18.55 -19.84
N ASP A 217 23.15 17.50 -19.93
CA ASP A 217 24.41 17.53 -20.68
C ASP A 217 24.18 17.54 -22.19
N VAL A 218 23.22 16.72 -22.68
CA VAL A 218 22.80 16.73 -24.08
C VAL A 218 22.28 18.09 -24.52
N SER A 219 21.70 18.89 -23.61
CA SER A 219 21.28 20.26 -23.93
C SER A 219 22.44 21.15 -24.39
N HIS A 220 23.58 21.06 -23.69
CA HIS A 220 24.74 21.89 -23.99
C HIS A 220 25.51 21.37 -25.20
N GLU A 221 25.62 20.04 -25.32
CA GLU A 221 26.29 19.39 -26.45
C GLU A 221 25.53 19.58 -27.78
N LEU A 222 24.20 19.72 -27.76
CA LEU A 222 23.41 20.00 -28.98
C LEU A 222 23.33 21.49 -29.33
N ARG A 223 23.34 22.40 -28.34
CA ARG A 223 23.26 23.85 -28.57
C ARG A 223 24.48 24.39 -29.32
N THR A 224 25.67 23.90 -28.96
CA THR A 224 26.95 24.34 -29.55
C THR A 224 27.03 24.10 -31.07
N PRO A 225 26.80 22.88 -31.61
CA PRO A 225 26.84 22.65 -33.05
C PRO A 225 25.72 23.39 -33.80
N LEU A 226 24.53 23.54 -33.21
CA LEU A 226 23.44 24.32 -33.80
C LEU A 226 23.78 25.81 -33.91
N MET A 227 24.45 26.37 -32.90
CA MET A 227 24.94 27.75 -32.92
C MET A 227 26.03 27.94 -34.00
N ILE A 228 26.90 26.95 -34.18
CA ILE A 228 27.92 26.97 -35.26
C ILE A 228 27.25 26.94 -36.64
N ILE A 229 26.23 26.10 -36.84
CA ILE A 229 25.48 26.05 -38.12
C ILE A 229 24.76 27.37 -38.38
N ALA A 230 24.09 27.93 -37.37
CA ALA A 230 23.37 29.21 -37.50
C ALA A 230 24.32 30.38 -37.82
N SER A 231 25.42 30.52 -37.07
CA SER A 231 26.42 31.57 -37.30
C SER A 231 27.14 31.43 -38.63
N SER A 232 27.45 30.20 -39.06
CA SER A 232 28.04 29.95 -40.39
C SER A 232 27.08 30.31 -41.51
N ALA A 233 25.78 30.04 -41.33
CA ALA A 233 24.75 30.44 -42.28
C ALA A 233 24.58 31.97 -42.34
N GLU A 234 24.66 32.67 -41.21
CA GLU A 234 24.67 34.14 -41.14
C GLU A 234 25.88 34.75 -41.85
N LEU A 235 27.07 34.17 -41.66
CA LEU A 235 28.29 34.61 -42.35
C LEU A 235 28.18 34.44 -43.86
N LEU A 236 27.61 33.33 -44.33
CA LEU A 236 27.39 33.07 -45.76
C LEU A 236 26.40 34.05 -46.39
N GLU A 237 25.51 34.64 -45.61
CA GLU A 237 24.55 35.67 -46.06
C GLU A 237 25.23 36.97 -46.46
N THR A 238 26.47 37.20 -46.00
CA THR A 238 27.30 38.37 -46.37
C THR A 238 28.10 38.16 -47.66
N ALA A 239 28.12 36.95 -48.22
CA ALA A 239 28.81 36.64 -49.46
C ALA A 239 27.95 36.93 -50.70
N GLU A 240 28.58 37.16 -51.85
CA GLU A 240 27.88 37.24 -53.13
C GLU A 240 27.41 35.85 -53.55
N LEU A 241 26.14 35.54 -53.26
CA LEU A 241 25.49 34.27 -53.59
C LEU A 241 24.61 34.41 -54.83
N ASN A 242 24.57 33.38 -55.67
CA ASN A 242 23.57 33.30 -56.74
C ASN A 242 22.19 32.89 -56.20
N GLU A 243 21.13 33.14 -56.97
CA GLU A 243 19.74 32.83 -56.64
C GLU A 243 19.50 31.38 -56.14
N ARG A 244 20.27 30.43 -56.66
CA ARG A 244 20.14 29.02 -56.28
C ARG A 244 20.79 28.77 -54.92
N GLU A 245 21.95 29.36 -54.64
CA GLU A 245 22.65 29.30 -53.36
C GLU A 245 21.85 29.99 -52.25
N HIS A 246 21.26 31.15 -52.53
CA HIS A 246 20.37 31.84 -51.58
C HIS A 246 19.21 30.95 -51.12
N ARG A 247 18.54 30.27 -52.06
CA ARG A 247 17.46 29.32 -51.72
C ARG A 247 17.92 28.11 -50.90
N GLN A 248 19.17 27.67 -51.05
CA GLN A 248 19.72 26.59 -50.22
C GLN A 248 20.11 27.09 -48.84
N LEU A 249 20.67 28.29 -48.74
CA LEU A 249 20.97 28.93 -47.46
C LEU A 249 19.71 29.13 -46.62
N ASP A 250 18.61 29.61 -47.23
CA ASP A 250 17.29 29.72 -46.57
C ASP A 250 16.73 28.37 -46.11
N ARG A 251 17.02 27.29 -46.82
CA ARG A 251 16.63 25.93 -46.39
C ARG A 251 17.45 25.48 -45.19
N ILE A 252 18.75 25.74 -45.17
CA ILE A 252 19.63 25.40 -44.05
C ILE A 252 19.25 26.20 -42.80
N LYS A 253 19.00 27.51 -42.95
CA LYS A 253 18.53 28.38 -41.86
C LYS A 253 17.23 27.85 -41.26
N ARG A 254 16.24 27.52 -42.09
CA ARG A 254 14.95 26.94 -41.63
C ARG A 254 15.11 25.58 -40.96
N ALA A 255 15.90 24.67 -41.53
CA ALA A 255 16.12 23.35 -40.92
C ALA A 255 16.87 23.45 -39.58
N SER A 256 17.90 24.30 -39.49
CA SER A 256 18.62 24.55 -38.23
C SER A 256 17.72 25.17 -37.17
N ALA A 257 16.81 26.06 -37.59
CA ALA A 257 15.79 26.66 -36.73
C ALA A 257 14.81 25.63 -36.18
N GLU A 258 14.24 24.78 -37.05
CA GLU A 258 13.30 23.72 -36.66
C GLU A 258 13.93 22.72 -35.68
N ILE A 259 15.18 22.32 -35.92
CA ILE A 259 15.91 21.40 -35.04
C ILE A 259 16.20 22.05 -33.69
N SER A 260 16.62 23.32 -33.67
CA SER A 260 16.86 24.05 -32.41
C SER A 260 15.60 24.12 -31.55
N GLU A 261 14.46 24.41 -32.18
CA GLU A 261 13.17 24.50 -31.50
C GLU A 261 12.68 23.14 -30.97
N LEU A 262 12.86 22.06 -31.74
CA LEU A 262 12.55 20.70 -31.31
C LEU A 262 13.42 20.29 -30.11
N VAL A 263 14.72 20.56 -30.17
CA VAL A 263 15.66 20.25 -29.09
C VAL A 263 15.29 21.03 -27.83
N GLU A 264 15.04 22.33 -27.91
CA GLU A 264 14.59 23.11 -26.75
C GLU A 264 13.28 22.60 -26.16
N THR A 265 12.31 22.24 -27.01
CA THR A 265 11.02 21.70 -26.57
C THR A 265 11.19 20.35 -25.87
N PHE A 266 11.97 19.43 -26.42
CA PHE A 266 12.20 18.12 -25.80
C PHE A 266 12.97 18.21 -24.48
N LEU A 267 13.98 19.09 -24.42
CA LEU A 267 14.75 19.32 -23.19
C LEU A 267 13.89 19.97 -22.11
N LEU A 268 12.96 20.85 -22.48
CA LEU A 268 11.98 21.41 -21.56
C LEU A 268 11.02 20.35 -21.04
N LEU A 269 10.47 19.49 -21.91
CA LEU A 269 9.59 18.39 -21.52
C LEU A 269 10.29 17.42 -20.55
N ALA A 270 11.54 17.08 -20.83
CA ALA A 270 12.35 16.25 -19.95
C ALA A 270 12.61 16.90 -18.58
N ARG A 271 12.85 18.22 -18.54
CA ARG A 271 13.05 18.99 -17.30
C ARG A 271 11.76 19.22 -16.52
N ALA A 272 10.62 19.41 -17.19
CA ALA A 272 9.32 19.65 -16.56
C ALA A 272 8.84 18.45 -15.73
N ASN A 273 9.24 17.24 -16.09
CA ASN A 273 9.01 16.02 -15.32
C ASN A 273 9.95 15.86 -14.11
N THR A 274 10.96 16.72 -13.97
CA THR A 274 11.96 16.62 -12.90
C THR A 274 11.55 17.50 -11.71
N LYS A 275 11.26 16.87 -10.56
CA LYS A 275 10.77 17.44 -9.28
C LYS A 275 11.60 18.57 -8.63
N GLN A 276 12.60 19.14 -9.30
CA GLN A 276 13.30 20.34 -8.82
C GLN A 276 12.58 21.65 -9.15
N ASN A 277 11.53 21.61 -9.97
CA ASN A 277 10.56 22.71 -9.97
C ASN A 277 9.55 22.42 -8.85
N PRO A 278 9.36 23.30 -7.84
CA PRO A 278 8.37 23.13 -6.78
C PRO A 278 6.95 22.83 -7.32
N LEU A 279 6.73 23.19 -8.59
CA LEU A 279 5.50 23.14 -9.36
C LEU A 279 5.45 21.98 -10.38
N SER A 280 6.20 20.89 -10.18
CA SER A 280 6.21 19.74 -11.12
C SER A 280 4.91 18.91 -11.11
N GLY A 281 3.86 19.40 -10.46
CA GLY A 281 2.53 18.81 -10.42
C GLY A 281 1.45 19.80 -10.83
N ASN A 282 0.21 19.47 -10.48
CA ASN A 282 -0.91 20.38 -10.62
C ASN A 282 -0.80 21.50 -9.58
N ALA A 283 -0.86 22.76 -10.02
CA ALA A 283 -0.77 23.96 -9.19
C ALA A 283 -1.81 24.99 -9.63
N THR A 284 -2.22 25.86 -8.71
CA THR A 284 -3.11 26.97 -9.07
C THR A 284 -2.35 28.07 -9.80
N LEU A 285 -3.07 28.90 -10.56
CA LEU A 285 -2.50 30.06 -11.24
C LEU A 285 -1.79 31.01 -10.28
N GLU A 286 -2.37 31.22 -9.11
CA GLU A 286 -1.86 32.11 -8.06
C GLU A 286 -0.58 31.58 -7.40
N GLU A 287 -0.50 30.28 -7.11
CA GLU A 287 0.69 29.64 -6.56
C GLU A 287 1.92 29.87 -7.46
N VAL A 288 1.75 29.62 -8.76
CA VAL A 288 2.82 29.79 -9.74
C VAL A 288 3.20 31.26 -9.88
N ALA A 289 2.21 32.16 -9.96
CA ALA A 289 2.44 33.59 -10.09
C ALA A 289 3.19 34.18 -8.89
N HIS A 290 2.85 33.75 -7.67
CA HIS A 290 3.58 34.13 -6.46
C HIS A 290 5.03 33.65 -6.46
N GLU A 291 5.29 32.43 -6.93
CA GLU A 291 6.67 31.94 -7.07
C GLU A 291 7.45 32.76 -8.09
N GLN A 292 6.86 33.06 -9.25
CA GLN A 292 7.49 33.92 -10.25
C GLN A 292 7.74 35.33 -9.69
N ALA A 293 6.79 35.90 -8.95
CA ALA A 293 6.95 37.22 -8.35
C ALA A 293 8.13 37.25 -7.36
N LYS A 294 8.22 36.25 -6.47
CA LYS A 294 9.36 36.13 -5.54
C LYS A 294 10.70 35.99 -6.27
N ARG A 295 10.72 35.24 -7.38
CA ARG A 295 11.93 34.98 -8.17
C ARG A 295 12.40 36.20 -8.95
N TRP A 296 11.48 36.96 -9.54
CA TRP A 296 11.80 38.03 -10.49
C TRP A 296 11.84 39.42 -9.86
N ALA A 297 11.11 39.67 -8.78
CA ALA A 297 11.10 40.98 -8.12
C ALA A 297 12.49 41.54 -7.78
N PRO A 298 13.47 40.75 -7.27
CA PRO A 298 14.83 41.26 -7.02
C PRO A 298 15.52 41.75 -8.31
N ARG A 299 15.36 41.03 -9.43
CA ARG A 299 16.00 41.39 -10.71
C ARG A 299 15.44 42.66 -11.31
N PHE A 300 14.14 42.88 -11.17
CA PHE A 300 13.52 44.15 -11.58
C PHE A 300 14.00 45.31 -10.70
N ALA A 301 14.10 45.10 -9.38
CA ALA A 301 14.61 46.09 -8.45
C ALA A 301 16.07 46.49 -8.76
N ASP A 302 16.93 45.52 -9.11
CA ASP A 302 18.33 45.76 -9.53
C ASP A 302 18.43 46.65 -10.78
N GLN A 303 17.43 46.61 -11.66
CA GLN A 303 17.34 47.47 -12.85
C GLN A 303 16.55 48.77 -12.63
N GLY A 304 16.09 49.03 -11.40
CA GLY A 304 15.28 50.22 -11.08
C GLY A 304 13.87 50.18 -11.68
N LEU A 305 13.36 49.00 -12.01
CA LEU A 305 12.03 48.77 -12.59
C LEU A 305 11.03 48.36 -11.50
N ASN A 306 9.78 48.82 -11.62
CA ASN A 306 8.72 48.42 -10.69
C ASN A 306 8.01 47.17 -11.20
N PHE A 307 8.06 46.06 -10.46
CA PHE A 307 7.34 44.83 -10.78
C PHE A 307 6.20 44.61 -9.80
N ARG A 308 4.97 44.46 -10.31
CA ARG A 308 3.76 44.25 -9.50
C ARG A 308 3.02 43.00 -9.94
N LEU A 309 2.64 42.17 -8.97
CA LEU A 309 1.66 41.11 -9.13
C LEU A 309 0.29 41.64 -8.68
N ILE A 310 -0.72 41.52 -9.53
CA ILE A 310 -2.09 41.98 -9.29
C ILE A 310 -3.01 40.77 -9.50
N VAL A 311 -3.79 40.43 -8.47
CA VAL A 311 -4.83 39.41 -8.56
C VAL A 311 -6.15 40.14 -8.75
N GLU A 312 -6.70 40.12 -9.97
CA GLU A 312 -7.99 40.76 -10.27
C GLU A 312 -9.14 39.83 -9.86
N GLU A 313 -9.02 38.56 -10.23
CA GLU A 313 -9.98 37.52 -9.88
C GLU A 313 -9.24 36.22 -9.49
N PRO A 314 -9.55 35.63 -8.32
CA PRO A 314 -8.93 34.38 -7.91
C PRO A 314 -9.45 33.21 -8.75
N ASN A 315 -8.57 32.24 -9.02
CA ASN A 315 -8.89 31.03 -9.75
C ASN A 315 -8.21 29.82 -9.10
N ASP A 316 -9.02 28.90 -8.57
CA ASP A 316 -8.57 27.67 -7.90
C ASP A 316 -8.43 26.47 -8.86
N MET A 317 -8.57 26.68 -10.17
CA MET A 317 -8.34 25.63 -11.16
C MET A 317 -6.87 25.20 -11.16
N LEU A 318 -6.68 23.89 -11.30
CA LEU A 318 -5.40 23.24 -11.26
C LEU A 318 -4.85 23.02 -12.67
N PHE A 319 -3.68 23.61 -12.94
CA PHE A 319 -2.97 23.48 -14.21
C PHE A 319 -1.63 22.80 -14.00
N HIS A 320 -1.01 22.32 -15.09
CA HIS A 320 0.33 21.75 -15.01
C HIS A 320 1.37 22.86 -14.71
N GLY A 321 1.81 22.94 -13.45
CA GLY A 321 2.57 24.06 -12.92
C GLY A 321 3.90 24.32 -13.64
N GLY A 322 4.58 23.26 -14.10
CA GLY A 322 5.80 23.37 -14.90
C GLY A 322 5.63 24.12 -16.23
N PHE A 323 4.53 23.86 -16.96
CA PHE A 323 4.22 24.56 -18.21
C PHE A 323 3.83 26.01 -17.93
N LEU A 324 2.98 26.24 -16.93
CA LEU A 324 2.55 27.57 -16.53
C LEU A 324 3.74 28.44 -16.11
N SER A 325 4.62 27.90 -15.26
CA SER A 325 5.86 28.55 -14.81
C SER A 325 6.76 28.90 -15.98
N THR A 326 6.88 28.02 -16.97
CA THR A 326 7.70 28.26 -18.16
C THR A 326 7.12 29.39 -19.01
N VAL A 327 5.81 29.36 -19.28
CA VAL A 327 5.15 30.41 -20.08
C VAL A 327 5.30 31.76 -19.38
N MET A 328 4.93 31.84 -18.10
CA MET A 328 5.07 33.07 -17.30
C MET A 328 6.51 33.56 -17.27
N SER A 329 7.47 32.68 -17.00
CA SER A 329 8.89 33.06 -16.93
C SER A 329 9.42 33.57 -18.27
N ASN A 330 8.96 33.04 -19.41
CA ASN A 330 9.36 33.55 -20.72
C ASN A 330 8.79 34.95 -20.97
N LEU A 331 7.51 35.17 -20.66
CA LEU A 331 6.86 36.47 -20.83
C LEU A 331 7.45 37.54 -19.89
N ILE A 332 7.66 37.21 -18.61
CA ILE A 332 8.27 38.13 -17.64
C ILE A 332 9.72 38.47 -18.04
N ARG A 333 10.49 37.48 -18.50
CA ARG A 333 11.85 37.72 -18.99
C ARG A 333 11.88 38.63 -20.21
N ASN A 334 10.91 38.48 -21.12
CA ASN A 334 10.77 39.38 -22.26
C ASN A 334 10.45 40.81 -21.79
N ALA A 335 9.51 40.98 -20.86
CA ALA A 335 9.19 42.29 -20.28
C ALA A 335 10.42 42.98 -19.65
N LEU A 336 11.22 42.23 -18.88
CA LEU A 336 12.49 42.71 -18.30
C LEU A 336 13.49 43.14 -19.39
N HIS A 337 13.54 42.44 -20.51
CA HIS A 337 14.51 42.72 -21.57
C HIS A 337 14.17 44.00 -22.36
N TYR A 338 12.88 44.27 -22.57
CA TYR A 338 12.41 45.35 -23.45
C TYR A 338 11.92 46.60 -22.70
N THR A 339 11.92 46.59 -21.37
CA THR A 339 11.58 47.75 -20.55
C THR A 339 12.84 48.35 -19.94
N ALA A 340 13.29 49.48 -20.49
CA ALA A 340 14.46 50.19 -19.97
C ALA A 340 14.14 51.04 -18.72
N LYS A 341 12.94 51.62 -18.65
CA LYS A 341 12.41 52.39 -17.51
C LYS A 341 10.89 52.21 -17.43
N GLY A 342 10.35 52.15 -16.23
CA GLY A 342 8.91 52.13 -15.99
C GLY A 342 8.47 50.93 -15.13
N GLU A 343 7.36 50.31 -15.50
CA GLU A 343 6.72 49.26 -14.70
C GLU A 343 6.32 48.04 -15.52
N ILE A 344 6.34 46.89 -14.85
CA ILE A 344 5.89 45.60 -15.37
C ILE A 344 4.81 45.09 -14.42
N ARG A 345 3.69 44.65 -14.97
CA ARG A 345 2.56 44.12 -14.20
C ARG A 345 2.24 42.70 -14.65
N LEU A 346 2.16 41.78 -13.71
CA LEU A 346 1.61 40.45 -13.89
C LEU A 346 0.19 40.44 -13.32
N LEU A 347 -0.82 40.31 -14.17
CA LEU A 347 -2.22 40.35 -13.77
C LEU A 347 -2.85 38.96 -13.93
N LEU A 348 -3.55 38.50 -12.90
CA LEU A 348 -4.28 37.23 -12.91
C LEU A 348 -5.79 37.50 -13.01
N SER A 349 -6.45 36.80 -13.93
CA SER A 349 -7.90 36.84 -14.13
C SER A 349 -8.50 35.43 -14.00
N ALA A 350 -9.83 35.32 -13.92
CA ALA A 350 -10.49 34.02 -13.80
C ALA A 350 -10.15 33.04 -14.93
N ASN A 351 -9.85 33.55 -16.13
CA ASN A 351 -9.60 32.73 -17.31
C ASN A 351 -8.13 32.72 -17.75
N GLY A 352 -7.20 33.22 -16.94
CA GLY A 352 -5.77 33.19 -17.27
C GLY A 352 -4.97 34.35 -16.70
N PHE A 353 -3.94 34.79 -17.41
CA PHE A 353 -3.07 35.86 -16.94
C PHE A 353 -2.54 36.71 -18.09
N ARG A 354 -2.10 37.93 -17.76
CA ARG A 354 -1.41 38.81 -18.71
C ARG A 354 -0.19 39.46 -18.10
N VAL A 355 0.81 39.70 -18.94
CA VAL A 355 2.03 40.44 -18.59
C VAL A 355 2.03 41.74 -19.39
N GLU A 356 1.93 42.85 -18.66
CA GLU A 356 1.98 44.21 -19.21
C GLU A 356 3.35 44.82 -18.93
N ASP A 357 3.96 45.42 -19.95
CA ASP A 357 5.23 46.13 -19.85
C ASP A 357 5.12 47.53 -20.45
N SER A 358 5.81 48.50 -19.85
CA SER A 358 5.89 49.88 -20.35
C SER A 358 7.12 50.12 -21.25
N GLY A 359 7.55 49.09 -21.98
CA GLY A 359 8.70 49.16 -22.87
C GLY A 359 8.40 49.87 -24.19
N GLN A 360 9.30 49.71 -25.16
CA GLN A 360 9.20 50.33 -26.50
C GLN A 360 7.98 49.87 -27.33
N GLY A 361 7.22 48.88 -26.84
CA GLY A 361 6.13 48.26 -27.57
C GLY A 361 6.62 47.45 -28.78
N VAL A 362 5.68 46.87 -29.52
CA VAL A 362 5.95 46.18 -30.77
C VAL A 362 5.17 46.83 -31.91
N PRO A 363 5.82 47.19 -33.02
CA PRO A 363 5.16 47.76 -34.19
C PRO A 363 4.04 46.84 -34.70
N SER A 364 2.90 47.43 -35.11
CA SER A 364 1.73 46.68 -35.60
C SER A 364 2.07 45.67 -36.71
N ALA A 365 2.97 46.04 -37.62
CA ALA A 365 3.42 45.17 -38.71
C ALA A 365 4.18 43.92 -38.26
N GLN A 366 4.68 43.86 -37.02
CA GLN A 366 5.46 42.75 -36.48
C GLN A 366 4.66 41.87 -35.51
N GLN A 367 3.46 42.29 -35.08
CA GLN A 367 2.71 41.65 -33.99
C GLN A 367 2.33 40.19 -34.27
N ASP A 368 2.00 39.86 -35.52
CA ASP A 368 1.70 38.46 -35.91
C ASP A 368 2.96 37.60 -36.00
N ASP A 369 4.11 38.24 -36.26
CA ASP A 369 5.38 37.60 -36.55
C ASP A 369 6.26 37.41 -35.32
N ILE A 370 6.05 38.16 -34.22
CA ILE A 370 6.85 38.03 -32.99
C ILE A 370 6.79 36.64 -32.34
N PHE A 371 5.73 35.87 -32.64
CA PHE A 371 5.61 34.50 -32.14
C PHE A 371 6.27 33.47 -33.07
N LYS A 372 6.84 33.90 -34.19
CA LYS A 372 7.66 33.04 -35.06
C LYS A 372 9.08 32.94 -34.50
N PRO A 373 9.75 31.78 -34.65
CA PRO A 373 11.12 31.60 -34.20
C PRO A 373 12.09 32.62 -34.83
N PHE A 374 13.06 33.11 -34.05
CA PHE A 374 14.15 34.00 -34.48
C PHE A 374 13.73 35.41 -34.95
N VAL A 375 12.45 35.77 -34.80
CA VAL A 375 12.00 37.13 -35.08
C VAL A 375 12.39 38.06 -33.93
N ARG A 376 13.18 39.08 -34.24
CA ARG A 376 13.58 40.15 -33.30
C ARG A 376 12.99 41.47 -33.78
N GLY A 377 12.61 42.34 -32.84
CA GLY A 377 12.31 43.73 -33.15
C GLY A 377 13.56 44.42 -33.70
N SER A 378 13.37 45.34 -34.65
CA SER A 378 14.42 46.03 -35.43
C SER A 378 15.43 46.86 -34.60
N GLU A 379 15.28 46.94 -33.28
CA GLU A 379 16.12 47.73 -32.36
C GLU A 379 16.68 46.91 -31.16
N ALA A 380 16.59 45.57 -31.17
CA ALA A 380 16.96 44.76 -30.01
C ALA A 380 18.49 44.71 -29.76
N GLN A 381 18.94 45.32 -28.65
CA GLN A 381 20.36 45.48 -28.29
C GLN A 381 20.93 44.43 -27.30
N GLY A 382 20.34 43.22 -27.21
CA GLY A 382 20.70 42.24 -26.18
C GLY A 382 21.03 40.81 -26.65
N GLU A 383 21.47 39.95 -25.72
CA GLU A 383 21.71 38.51 -25.96
C GLU A 383 20.42 37.69 -25.87
N GLY A 384 19.99 37.06 -26.98
CA GLY A 384 18.84 36.15 -27.01
C GLY A 384 18.43 35.75 -28.42
N LEU A 385 18.22 34.44 -28.66
CA LEU A 385 17.97 33.84 -29.98
C LEU A 385 16.56 34.09 -30.57
N GLY A 386 15.70 34.87 -29.90
CA GLY A 386 14.32 35.09 -30.39
C GLY A 386 13.40 33.86 -30.29
N LEU A 387 13.71 32.92 -29.38
CA LEU A 387 12.97 31.64 -29.22
C LEU A 387 11.91 31.67 -28.11
N GLY A 388 11.94 32.69 -27.24
CA GLY A 388 11.09 32.72 -26.05
C GLY A 388 9.59 32.78 -26.34
N LEU A 389 9.16 33.58 -27.33
CA LEU A 389 7.74 33.73 -27.68
C LEU A 389 7.20 32.58 -28.53
N SER A 390 8.02 31.99 -29.41
CA SER A 390 7.61 30.80 -30.16
C SER A 390 7.39 29.60 -29.22
N LEU A 391 8.22 29.47 -28.18
CA LEU A 391 8.05 28.49 -27.12
C LEU A 391 6.73 28.68 -26.36
N VAL A 392 6.41 29.92 -25.97
CA VAL A 392 5.12 30.25 -25.33
C VAL A 392 3.95 29.79 -26.21
N LYS A 393 3.97 30.13 -27.51
CA LYS A 393 2.91 29.74 -28.45
C LYS A 393 2.75 28.22 -28.56
N ARG A 394 3.84 27.46 -28.58
CA ARG A 394 3.81 25.98 -28.61
C ARG A 394 3.25 25.37 -27.34
N ILE A 395 3.68 25.85 -26.17
CA ILE A 395 3.15 25.35 -24.89
C ILE A 395 1.65 25.63 -24.82
N CYS A 396 1.23 26.85 -25.17
CA CYS A 396 -0.19 27.20 -25.21
C CYS A 396 -0.98 26.27 -26.14
N ALA A 397 -0.53 26.08 -27.38
CA ALA A 397 -1.18 25.16 -28.32
C ALA A 397 -1.26 23.71 -27.81
N HIS A 398 -0.21 23.21 -27.16
CA HIS A 398 -0.18 21.86 -26.59
C HIS A 398 -1.15 21.70 -25.40
N GLN A 399 -1.29 22.73 -24.57
CA GLN A 399 -2.18 22.72 -23.41
C GLN A 399 -3.63 23.12 -23.74
N GLY A 400 -3.91 23.48 -25.00
CA GLY A 400 -5.21 24.03 -25.41
C GLY A 400 -5.45 25.47 -24.98
N TRP A 401 -4.39 26.18 -24.55
CA TRP A 401 -4.43 27.59 -24.17
C TRP A 401 -4.25 28.49 -25.38
N GLU A 402 -4.65 29.75 -25.25
CA GLU A 402 -4.46 30.78 -26.27
C GLU A 402 -3.51 31.86 -25.77
N VAL A 403 -2.58 32.32 -26.61
CA VAL A 403 -1.73 33.49 -26.33
C VAL A 403 -1.98 34.56 -27.38
N ARG A 404 -2.16 35.80 -26.92
CA ARG A 404 -2.35 36.99 -27.75
C ARG A 404 -1.46 38.12 -27.26
N MET A 405 -1.24 39.08 -28.13
CA MET A 405 -0.54 40.30 -27.77
C MET A 405 -1.30 41.53 -28.24
N TYR A 406 -1.29 42.57 -27.41
CA TYR A 406 -1.89 43.87 -27.68
C TYR A 406 -0.89 44.99 -27.37
N SER A 407 -0.97 46.08 -28.12
CA SER A 407 -0.26 47.32 -27.77
C SER A 407 -1.00 48.07 -26.68
N LEU A 408 -0.27 48.62 -25.70
CA LEU A 408 -0.86 49.49 -24.69
C LEU A 408 -0.96 50.95 -25.20
N PRO A 409 -1.96 51.72 -24.76
CA PRO A 409 -2.16 53.12 -25.18
C PRO A 409 -1.01 54.08 -24.84
N THR A 410 -0.15 53.73 -23.89
CA THR A 410 0.90 54.60 -23.32
C THR A 410 2.32 54.13 -23.64
N GLU A 411 2.52 53.55 -24.83
CA GLU A 411 3.74 52.79 -25.19
C GLU A 411 3.91 51.53 -24.32
N GLY A 412 4.30 50.41 -24.93
CA GLY A 412 4.40 49.10 -24.24
C GLY A 412 3.61 47.98 -24.88
N SER A 413 3.73 46.78 -24.31
CA SER A 413 3.08 45.56 -24.80
C SER A 413 2.30 44.85 -23.68
N CYS A 414 1.22 44.18 -24.06
CA CYS A 414 0.45 43.30 -23.19
C CYS A 414 0.38 41.92 -23.82
N PHE A 415 0.97 40.92 -23.17
CA PHE A 415 0.87 39.52 -23.56
C PHE A 415 -0.16 38.82 -22.69
N GLU A 416 -1.27 38.39 -23.27
CA GLU A 416 -2.38 37.73 -22.60
C GLU A 416 -2.39 36.23 -22.92
N VAL A 417 -2.55 35.41 -21.89
CA VAL A 417 -2.69 33.96 -21.99
C VAL A 417 -4.03 33.54 -21.38
N THR A 418 -4.90 32.96 -22.20
CA THR A 418 -6.19 32.40 -21.77
C THR A 418 -6.04 30.89 -21.56
N LEU A 419 -6.37 30.44 -20.35
CA LEU A 419 -6.34 29.05 -19.92
C LEU A 419 -7.75 28.46 -20.08
N SER A 420 -7.83 27.20 -20.52
CA SER A 420 -9.06 26.48 -20.84
C SER A 420 -9.34 25.30 -19.91
#